data_AF-A0A924NWF3-F1
#
_entry.id   AF-A0A924NWF3-F1
#
_cell.length_a   1.000
_cell.length_b   1.000
_cell.length_c   1.000
_cell.angle_alpha   90.00
_cell.angle_beta   90.00
_cell.angle_gamma   90.00
#
_symmetry.space_group_name_H-M   'P 1'
#
loop_
_entity.id
_entity.type
_entity.pdbx_description
1 polymer ?
#
loop_
_entity_poly.entity_id
_entity_poly.type
_entity_poly.pdbx_seq_one_letter_code
_entity_poly.pdbx_strand_id
1 'polypeptide(L)'
;ADWFTLANAVCGVGALFSTMTFLEVGDVRHIYFACWLVLAAFVFDVFDGKIARWRQKSSILGRELDSLADVISFGVAPAIMAYGCGMQGLYDRIVLAFFVACGVSRLARYNVTAETLSQGTGKVKYFEGTPIPTSIVLVFMLGMAAWTGNVRHDLWGGEVMLAGFTLHPLVLLFALSGSLMISRIRIPKP
;
A
#
# COMPACT_ATOMS: atom_id res chain seq x y z
N ALA A 1 -11.81 -2.78 18.13
CA ALA A 1 -10.58 -2.89 17.35
C ALA A 1 -10.97 -3.47 16.01
N ASP A 2 -11.32 -4.75 15.99
CA ASP A 2 -11.74 -5.53 14.82
C ASP A 2 -12.73 -4.85 13.84
N TRP A 3 -13.71 -4.06 14.32
CA TRP A 3 -14.63 -3.32 13.46
C TRP A 3 -13.96 -2.20 12.65
N PHE A 4 -12.96 -1.52 13.23
CA PHE A 4 -12.16 -0.50 12.54
C PHE A 4 -11.22 -1.14 11.53
N THR A 5 -10.66 -2.30 11.85
CA THR A 5 -9.86 -3.12 10.94
C THR A 5 -10.66 -3.56 9.72
N LEU A 6 -11.91 -4.00 9.93
CA LEU A 6 -12.83 -4.32 8.83
C LEU A 6 -13.19 -3.08 8.02
N ALA A 7 -13.38 -1.92 8.66
CA ALA A 7 -13.62 -0.67 7.95
C ALA A 7 -12.42 -0.25 7.07
N ASN A 8 -11.19 -0.46 7.55
CA ASN A 8 -9.97 -0.29 6.77
C ASN A 8 -10.02 -1.19 5.52
N ALA A 9 -10.25 -2.49 5.68
CA ALA A 9 -10.35 -3.42 4.56
C ALA A 9 -11.45 -3.05 3.56
N VAL A 10 -12.63 -2.64 4.03
CA VAL A 10 -13.74 -2.18 3.17
C VAL A 10 -13.33 -0.95 2.37
N CYS A 11 -12.60 -0.01 2.96
CA CYS A 11 -12.08 1.16 2.24
C CYS A 11 -11.05 0.77 1.17
N GLY A 12 -10.13 -0.15 1.47
CA GLY A 12 -9.17 -0.68 0.50
C GLY A 12 -9.85 -1.37 -0.69
N VAL A 13 -10.86 -2.20 -0.43
CA VAL A 13 -11.67 -2.85 -1.48
C VAL A 13 -12.51 -1.82 -2.24
N GLY A 14 -13.05 -0.81 -1.56
CA GLY A 14 -13.75 0.29 -2.22
C GLY A 14 -12.86 1.04 -3.21
N ALA A 15 -11.60 1.30 -2.85
CA ALA A 15 -10.63 1.93 -3.74
C ALA A 15 -10.33 1.06 -4.98
N LEU A 16 -10.29 -0.26 -4.81
CA LEU A 16 -10.16 -1.22 -5.91
C LEU A 16 -11.35 -1.13 -6.87
N PHE A 17 -12.58 -1.19 -6.36
CA PHE A 17 -13.77 -1.06 -7.21
C PHE A 17 -13.82 0.29 -7.92
N SER A 18 -13.54 1.39 -7.21
CA SER A 18 -13.50 2.71 -7.82
C SER A 18 -12.47 2.79 -8.95
N THR A 19 -11.29 2.18 -8.77
CA THR A 19 -10.28 2.11 -9.82
C THR A 19 -10.73 1.26 -11.02
N MET A 20 -11.44 0.15 -10.79
CA MET A 20 -12.01 -0.65 -11.87
C MET A 20 -13.08 0.12 -12.65
N THR A 21 -13.94 0.87 -11.96
CA THR A 21 -14.91 1.76 -12.60
C THR A 21 -14.23 2.86 -13.41
N PHE A 22 -13.09 3.40 -12.95
CA PHE A 22 -12.28 4.32 -13.76
C PHE A 22 -11.80 3.68 -15.08
N LEU A 23 -11.36 2.41 -15.04
CA LEU A 23 -10.91 1.70 -16.24
C LEU A 23 -12.04 1.53 -17.26
N GLU A 24 -13.25 1.25 -16.79
CA GLU A 24 -14.45 1.05 -17.61
C GLU A 24 -15.01 2.37 -18.17
N VAL A 25 -15.22 3.36 -17.29
CA VAL A 25 -15.94 4.61 -17.62
C VAL A 25 -14.99 5.71 -18.10
N GLY A 26 -13.72 5.67 -17.71
CA GLY A 26 -12.71 6.69 -18.04
C GLY A 26 -12.83 7.99 -17.24
N ASP A 27 -13.74 8.06 -16.27
CA ASP A 27 -13.98 9.27 -15.48
C ASP A 27 -13.06 9.37 -14.27
N VAL A 28 -12.12 10.33 -14.32
CA VAL A 28 -11.07 10.59 -13.32
C VAL A 28 -11.61 10.81 -11.91
N ARG A 29 -12.89 11.20 -11.76
CA ARG A 29 -13.54 11.32 -10.43
C ARG A 29 -13.40 10.04 -9.60
N HIS A 30 -13.42 8.88 -10.25
CA HIS A 30 -13.27 7.59 -9.58
C HIS A 30 -11.85 7.36 -9.03
N ILE A 31 -10.81 7.96 -9.63
CA ILE A 31 -9.47 7.96 -9.04
C ILE A 31 -9.42 8.83 -7.79
N TYR A 32 -10.08 10.00 -7.78
CA TYR A 32 -10.17 10.82 -6.57
C TYR A 32 -10.92 10.10 -5.44
N PHE A 33 -12.01 9.41 -5.75
CA PHE A 33 -12.71 8.57 -4.78
C PHE A 33 -11.81 7.46 -4.24
N ALA A 34 -11.05 6.77 -5.10
CA ALA A 34 -10.08 5.77 -4.66
C ALA A 34 -9.02 6.36 -3.72
N CYS A 35 -8.46 7.53 -4.04
CA CYS A 35 -7.52 8.23 -3.17
C CYS A 35 -8.14 8.54 -1.79
N TRP A 36 -9.35 9.09 -1.76
CA TRP A 36 -10.06 9.38 -0.51
C TRP A 36 -10.34 8.13 0.32
N LEU A 37 -10.68 7.02 -0.33
CA LEU A 37 -10.89 5.74 0.35
C LEU A 37 -9.61 5.19 0.97
N VAL A 38 -8.47 5.26 0.27
CA VAL A 38 -7.17 4.86 0.86
C VAL A 38 -6.79 5.75 2.05
N LEU A 39 -7.07 7.06 1.97
CA LEU A 39 -6.87 7.98 3.09
C LEU A 39 -7.79 7.64 4.27
N ALA A 40 -9.06 7.29 4.02
CA ALA A 40 -9.98 6.85 5.05
C ALA A 40 -9.51 5.53 5.71
N ALA A 41 -9.02 4.58 4.91
CA ALA A 41 -8.38 3.35 5.39
C ALA A 41 -7.23 3.64 6.36
N PHE A 42 -6.35 4.58 6.02
CA PHE A 42 -5.25 5.02 6.90
C PHE A 42 -5.74 5.62 8.21
N VAL A 43 -6.79 6.44 8.15
CA VAL A 43 -7.38 7.00 9.37
C VAL A 43 -7.93 5.87 10.26
N PHE A 44 -8.63 4.88 9.69
CA PHE A 44 -9.17 3.75 10.43
C PHE A 44 -8.09 2.85 11.03
N ASP A 45 -7.00 2.59 10.32
CA ASP A 45 -5.82 1.86 10.80
C ASP A 45 -5.20 2.55 12.03
N VAL A 46 -4.95 3.86 11.94
CA VAL A 46 -4.39 4.64 13.06
C VAL A 46 -5.33 4.63 14.28
N PHE A 47 -6.64 4.68 14.06
CA PHE A 47 -7.62 4.57 15.13
C PHE A 47 -7.65 3.18 15.76
N ASP A 48 -7.57 2.12 14.95
CA ASP A 48 -7.56 0.74 15.45
C ASP A 48 -6.35 0.49 16.36
N GLY A 49 -5.16 0.87 15.89
CA GLY A 49 -3.93 0.76 16.67
C GLY A 49 -3.95 1.58 17.97
N LYS A 50 -4.60 2.75 17.98
CA LYS A 50 -4.79 3.55 19.21
C LYS A 50 -5.74 2.87 20.19
N ILE A 51 -6.87 2.34 19.71
CA ILE A 51 -7.89 1.69 20.54
C ILE A 51 -7.36 0.38 21.12
N ALA A 52 -6.63 -0.41 20.33
CA ALA A 52 -5.99 -1.65 20.78
C ALA A 52 -5.00 -1.40 21.93
N ARG A 53 -4.15 -0.36 21.81
CA ARG A 53 -3.22 0.04 22.88
C ARG A 53 -3.94 0.53 24.13
N TRP A 54 -5.02 1.29 23.97
CA TRP A 54 -5.78 1.83 25.09
C TRP A 54 -6.51 0.74 25.87
N ARG A 55 -7.01 -0.30 25.18
CA ARG A 55 -7.72 -1.41 25.82
C ARG A 55 -6.83 -2.49 26.43
N GLN A 56 -5.49 -2.42 26.26
CA GLN A 56 -4.52 -3.43 26.75
C GLN A 56 -4.91 -4.88 26.41
N LYS A 57 -5.73 -5.07 25.37
CA LYS A 57 -6.23 -6.34 24.88
C LYS A 57 -5.95 -6.39 23.39
N SER A 58 -4.77 -6.85 23.01
CA SER A 58 -4.50 -7.26 21.64
C SER A 58 -4.84 -8.74 21.51
N SER A 59 -5.90 -9.07 20.78
CA SER A 59 -6.19 -10.46 20.40
C SER A 59 -5.24 -10.86 19.26
N ILE A 60 -4.79 -12.12 19.27
CA ILE A 60 -4.01 -12.70 18.16
C ILE A 60 -4.80 -12.60 16.85
N LEU A 61 -6.11 -12.87 16.91
CA LEU A 61 -7.01 -12.76 15.75
C LEU A 61 -7.07 -11.33 15.21
N GLY A 62 -7.26 -10.33 16.09
CA GLY A 62 -7.35 -8.93 15.68
C GLY A 62 -6.07 -8.44 15.00
N ARG A 63 -4.91 -8.92 15.47
CA ARG A 63 -3.62 -8.63 14.86
C ARG A 63 -3.45 -9.22 13.46
N GLU A 64 -3.89 -10.46 13.24
CA GLU A 64 -3.84 -11.06 11.90
C GLU A 64 -4.82 -10.37 10.95
N LEU A 65 -6.01 -9.99 11.44
CA LEU A 65 -6.98 -9.20 10.67
C LEU A 65 -6.41 -7.84 10.26
N ASP A 66 -5.65 -7.19 11.15
CA ASP A 66 -4.98 -5.91 10.89
C ASP A 66 -3.97 -6.00 9.75
N SER A 67 -3.07 -6.98 9.83
CA SER A 67 -2.12 -7.26 8.76
C SER A 67 -2.80 -7.59 7.44
N LEU A 68 -3.90 -8.37 7.43
CA LEU A 68 -4.63 -8.66 6.20
C LEU A 68 -5.30 -7.41 5.61
N ALA A 69 -5.90 -6.56 6.44
CA ALA A 69 -6.50 -5.30 6.01
C ALA A 69 -5.44 -4.34 5.44
N ASP A 70 -4.26 -4.26 6.07
CA ASP A 70 -3.14 -3.44 5.62
C ASP A 70 -2.58 -3.87 4.27
N VAL A 71 -2.47 -5.18 4.01
CA VAL A 71 -2.08 -5.70 2.69
C VAL A 71 -3.04 -5.18 1.63
N ILE A 72 -4.35 -5.22 1.89
CA ILE A 72 -5.37 -4.81 0.92
C ILE A 72 -5.30 -3.30 0.69
N SER A 73 -5.36 -2.51 1.76
CA SER A 73 -5.48 -1.05 1.69
C SER A 73 -4.20 -0.34 1.28
N PHE A 74 -3.03 -0.85 1.67
CA PHE A 74 -1.76 -0.17 1.44
C PHE A 74 -0.79 -0.94 0.54
N GLY A 75 -1.07 -2.21 0.23
CA GLY A 75 -0.33 -2.98 -0.76
C GLY A 75 -1.09 -3.07 -2.08
N VAL A 76 -2.25 -3.72 -2.06
CA VAL A 76 -3.01 -4.07 -3.27
C VAL A 76 -3.68 -2.84 -3.88
N ALA A 77 -4.37 -2.01 -3.09
CA ALA A 77 -5.07 -0.84 -3.61
C ALA A 77 -4.14 0.14 -4.36
N PRO A 78 -2.97 0.57 -3.83
CA PRO A 78 -2.05 1.43 -4.57
C PRO A 78 -1.52 0.79 -5.86
N ALA A 79 -1.27 -0.52 -5.85
CA ALA A 79 -0.78 -1.23 -7.03
C ALA A 79 -1.84 -1.27 -8.15
N ILE A 80 -3.10 -1.51 -7.80
CA ILE A 80 -4.20 -1.51 -8.76
C ILE A 80 -4.52 -0.08 -9.21
N MET A 81 -4.44 0.92 -8.34
CA MET A 81 -4.57 2.34 -8.74
C MET A 81 -3.51 2.72 -9.78
N ALA A 82 -2.25 2.31 -9.61
CA ALA A 82 -1.19 2.53 -10.59
C ALA A 82 -1.51 1.85 -11.94
N TYR A 83 -1.95 0.60 -11.90
CA TYR A 83 -2.40 -0.11 -13.10
C TYR A 83 -3.57 0.61 -13.79
N GLY A 84 -4.54 1.07 -13.00
CA GLY A 84 -5.68 1.87 -13.44
C GLY A 84 -5.26 3.16 -14.14
N CYS A 85 -4.25 3.83 -13.61
CA CYS A 85 -3.74 5.09 -14.12
C CYS A 85 -2.92 4.97 -15.42
N GLY A 86 -2.67 3.76 -15.93
CA GLY A 86 -2.00 3.58 -17.24
C GLY A 86 -0.81 2.62 -17.22
N MET A 87 -0.34 2.19 -16.04
CA MET A 87 0.83 1.32 -15.89
C MET A 87 0.47 -0.15 -16.19
N GLN A 88 0.09 -0.41 -17.43
CA GLN A 88 -0.51 -1.67 -17.87
C GLN A 88 0.46 -2.57 -18.64
N GLY A 89 1.70 -2.12 -18.87
CA GLY A 89 2.74 -2.87 -19.58
C GLY A 89 3.13 -4.16 -18.84
N LEU A 90 3.76 -5.10 -19.56
CA LEU A 90 4.18 -6.37 -18.97
C LEU A 90 5.13 -6.16 -17.78
N TYR A 91 6.14 -5.31 -17.96
CA TYR A 91 7.07 -4.97 -16.89
C TYR A 91 6.40 -4.23 -15.74
N ASP A 92 5.41 -3.38 -16.05
CA ASP A 92 4.69 -2.65 -15.02
C ASP A 92 3.97 -3.63 -14.08
N ARG A 93 3.26 -4.60 -14.65
CA ARG A 93 2.55 -5.65 -13.89
C ARG A 93 3.50 -6.46 -13.02
N ILE A 94 4.68 -6.82 -13.53
CA ILE A 94 5.69 -7.57 -12.77
C ILE A 94 6.16 -6.75 -11.57
N VAL A 95 6.44 -5.46 -11.76
CA VAL A 95 6.91 -4.57 -10.68
C VAL A 95 5.81 -4.29 -9.67
N LEU A 96 4.57 -4.07 -10.11
CA LEU A 96 3.42 -3.88 -9.22
C LEU A 96 3.15 -5.14 -8.38
N ALA A 97 3.25 -6.34 -8.99
CA ALA A 97 3.16 -7.60 -8.26
C ALA A 97 4.30 -7.76 -7.24
N PHE A 98 5.53 -7.37 -7.62
CA PHE A 98 6.67 -7.35 -6.71
C PHE A 98 6.43 -6.40 -5.53
N PHE A 99 5.89 -5.21 -5.75
CA PHE A 99 5.55 -4.27 -4.69
C PHE A 99 4.55 -4.87 -3.69
N VAL A 100 3.48 -5.52 -4.15
CA VAL A 100 2.51 -6.20 -3.28
C VAL A 100 3.19 -7.32 -2.48
N ALA A 101 4.02 -8.15 -3.13
CA ALA A 101 4.76 -9.21 -2.47
C ALA A 101 5.72 -8.67 -1.39
N CYS A 102 6.32 -7.50 -1.62
CA CYS A 102 7.13 -6.80 -0.63
C CYS A 102 6.32 -6.39 0.60
N GLY A 103 5.13 -5.83 0.39
CA GLY A 103 4.20 -5.48 1.47
C GLY A 103 3.81 -6.67 2.33
N VAL A 104 3.41 -7.77 1.69
CA VAL A 104 3.05 -9.03 2.37
C VAL A 104 4.22 -9.59 3.18
N SER A 105 5.41 -9.71 2.56
CA SER A 105 6.62 -10.24 3.22
C SER A 105 6.99 -9.45 4.49
N ARG A 106 6.77 -8.14 4.45
CA ARG A 106 7.07 -7.28 5.57
C ARG A 106 6.07 -7.43 6.71
N LEU A 107 4.78 -7.47 6.42
CA LEU A 107 3.74 -7.69 7.45
C LEU A 107 3.91 -9.05 8.12
N ALA A 108 4.22 -10.09 7.34
CA ALA A 108 4.53 -11.41 7.88
C ALA A 108 5.73 -11.36 8.85
N ARG A 109 6.82 -10.66 8.48
CA ARG A 109 7.98 -10.47 9.38
C ARG A 109 7.64 -9.69 10.64
N TYR A 110 6.80 -8.66 10.53
CA TYR A 110 6.34 -7.90 11.69
C TYR A 110 5.49 -8.78 12.62
N ASN A 111 4.58 -9.59 12.06
CA ASN A 111 3.76 -10.55 12.79
C ASN A 111 4.60 -11.53 13.62
N VAL A 112 5.53 -12.23 12.97
CA VAL A 112 6.45 -13.18 13.62
C VAL A 112 7.35 -12.51 14.67
N THR A 113 7.88 -11.32 14.37
CA THR A 113 8.77 -10.59 15.29
C THR A 113 8.06 -10.25 16.59
N ALA A 114 6.85 -9.69 16.53
CA ALA A 114 6.16 -9.35 17.77
C ALA A 114 5.60 -10.57 18.51
N GLU A 115 5.37 -11.71 17.85
CA GLU A 115 5.06 -12.98 18.53
C GLU A 115 6.25 -13.48 19.37
N THR A 116 7.46 -13.40 18.80
CA THR A 116 8.73 -13.78 19.47
C THR A 116 9.02 -12.89 20.69
N LEU A 117 8.74 -11.58 20.58
CA LEU A 117 8.84 -10.61 21.69
C LEU A 117 7.91 -10.94 22.87
N SER A 118 6.70 -11.44 22.59
CA SER A 118 5.77 -11.86 23.65
C SER A 118 6.22 -13.13 24.39
N GLN A 119 7.13 -13.92 23.82
CA GLN A 119 7.61 -15.17 24.42
C GLN A 119 9.01 -15.08 25.07
N GLY A 120 9.74 -13.96 24.94
CA GLY A 120 11.10 -13.83 25.47
C GLY A 120 11.41 -12.47 26.09
N THR A 121 11.96 -12.50 27.31
CA THR A 121 12.59 -11.35 27.98
C THR A 121 13.71 -10.75 27.12
N GLY A 122 13.43 -9.68 26.37
CA GLY A 122 14.48 -8.99 25.62
C GLY A 122 13.94 -7.89 24.71
N LYS A 123 14.15 -6.62 25.11
CA LYS A 123 13.80 -5.41 24.34
C LYS A 123 14.33 -5.51 22.90
N VAL A 124 13.46 -5.68 21.91
CA VAL A 124 13.84 -5.56 20.49
C VAL A 124 14.05 -4.07 20.19
N LYS A 125 15.31 -3.71 19.99
CA LYS A 125 15.80 -2.32 19.95
C LYS A 125 15.81 -1.68 18.56
N TYR A 126 15.25 -2.35 17.55
CA TYR A 126 15.32 -1.89 16.15
C TYR A 126 14.01 -2.17 15.41
N PHE A 127 13.44 -1.14 14.81
CA PHE A 127 12.42 -1.26 13.76
C PHE A 127 13.15 -1.29 12.42
N GLU A 128 12.98 -2.35 11.64
CA GLU A 128 13.53 -2.47 10.28
C GLU A 128 12.44 -2.14 9.24
N GLY A 129 12.75 -1.26 8.28
CA GLY A 129 11.89 -0.91 7.13
C GLY A 129 10.96 0.31 7.33
N THR A 130 10.71 1.06 6.25
CA THR A 130 9.86 2.27 6.22
C THR A 130 8.37 1.92 6.34
N PRO A 131 7.52 2.47 7.25
CA PRO A 131 6.10 2.09 7.49
C PRO A 131 5.27 1.79 6.24
N ILE A 132 4.37 0.80 6.25
CA ILE A 132 3.56 0.43 5.08
C ILE A 132 2.70 1.59 4.56
N PRO A 133 2.21 2.50 5.43
CA PRO A 133 1.56 3.73 5.00
C PRO A 133 2.41 4.65 4.10
N THR A 134 3.70 4.39 3.86
CA THR A 134 4.46 5.13 2.85
C THR A 134 3.88 4.97 1.44
N SER A 135 3.10 3.92 1.18
CA SER A 135 2.38 3.77 -0.08
C SER A 135 1.29 4.84 -0.30
N ILE A 136 0.86 5.54 0.75
CA ILE A 136 -0.03 6.71 0.63
C ILE A 136 0.64 7.83 -0.17
N VAL A 137 1.97 7.95 -0.10
CA VAL A 137 2.71 8.92 -0.93
C VAL A 137 2.57 8.57 -2.41
N LEU A 138 2.62 7.28 -2.76
CA LEU A 138 2.38 6.82 -4.14
C LEU A 138 0.93 7.09 -4.56
N VAL A 139 -0.05 6.85 -3.68
CA VAL A 139 -1.46 7.15 -3.96
C VAL A 139 -1.69 8.65 -4.16
N PHE A 140 -1.08 9.50 -3.32
CA PHE A 140 -1.15 10.95 -3.47
C PHE A 140 -0.53 11.40 -4.80
N MET A 141 0.61 10.82 -5.18
CA MET A 141 1.24 11.07 -6.47
C MET A 141 0.33 10.70 -7.64
N LEU A 142 -0.33 9.53 -7.60
CA LEU A 142 -1.31 9.13 -8.62
C LEU A 142 -2.51 10.08 -8.66
N GLY A 143 -3.00 10.53 -7.49
CA GLY A 143 -4.06 11.53 -7.39
C GLY A 143 -3.66 12.87 -8.00
N MET A 144 -2.41 13.30 -7.82
CA MET A 144 -1.90 14.51 -8.48
C MET A 144 -1.77 14.33 -10.00
N ALA A 145 -1.26 13.19 -10.47
CA ALA A 145 -1.19 12.89 -11.89
C ALA A 145 -2.59 12.94 -12.53
N ALA A 146 -3.58 12.34 -11.86
CA ALA A 146 -4.99 12.43 -12.22
C ALA A 146 -5.53 13.86 -12.25
N TRP A 147 -5.16 14.69 -11.26
CA TRP A 147 -5.56 16.10 -11.21
C TRP A 147 -4.99 16.94 -12.36
N THR A 148 -3.78 16.65 -12.80
CA THR A 148 -3.17 17.29 -13.97
C THR A 148 -3.68 16.76 -15.31
N GLY A 149 -4.57 15.77 -15.31
CA GLY A 149 -5.07 15.11 -16.53
C GLY A 149 -4.09 14.10 -17.14
N ASN A 150 -2.96 13.85 -16.47
CA ASN A 150 -1.86 13.03 -16.96
C ASN A 150 -2.07 11.57 -16.54
N VAL A 151 -3.08 10.95 -17.15
CA VAL A 151 -3.48 9.55 -16.91
C VAL A 151 -3.43 8.80 -18.24
N ARG A 152 -3.23 7.48 -18.19
CA ARG A 152 -3.09 6.59 -19.35
C ARG A 152 -1.84 6.94 -20.16
N HIS A 153 -1.98 7.39 -21.40
CA HIS A 153 -0.85 7.65 -22.30
C HIS A 153 -0.04 8.88 -21.91
N ASP A 154 -0.64 9.83 -21.20
CA ASP A 154 0.02 11.08 -20.76
C ASP A 154 0.63 10.97 -19.36
N LEU A 155 0.76 9.75 -18.82
CA LEU A 155 1.33 9.52 -17.50
C LEU A 155 2.73 10.13 -17.39
N TRP A 156 3.05 10.74 -16.25
CA TRP A 156 4.33 11.42 -16.08
C TRP A 156 5.52 10.48 -16.36
N GLY A 157 6.49 10.96 -17.13
CA GLY A 157 7.64 10.16 -17.57
C GLY A 157 7.40 9.37 -18.86
N GLY A 158 6.18 9.34 -19.39
CA GLY A 158 5.84 8.71 -20.67
C GLY A 158 6.01 7.19 -20.69
N GLU A 159 6.06 6.64 -21.90
CA GLU A 159 6.22 5.22 -22.15
C GLU A 159 7.62 4.93 -22.71
N VAL A 160 8.35 4.01 -22.08
CA VAL A 160 9.64 3.50 -22.59
C VAL A 160 9.42 2.11 -23.14
N MET A 161 9.78 1.90 -24.41
CA MET A 161 9.71 0.58 -25.03
C MET A 161 11.02 -0.17 -24.77
N LEU A 162 10.98 -1.18 -23.91
CA LEU A 162 12.13 -2.02 -23.59
C LEU A 162 11.89 -3.42 -24.14
N ALA A 163 12.78 -3.90 -25.02
CA ALA A 163 12.70 -5.25 -25.60
C ALA A 163 11.32 -5.64 -26.18
N GLY A 164 10.58 -4.67 -26.74
CA GLY A 164 9.25 -4.87 -27.33
C GLY A 164 8.07 -4.78 -26.35
N PHE A 165 8.31 -4.52 -25.06
CA PHE A 165 7.26 -4.29 -24.06
C PHE A 165 7.32 -2.86 -23.52
N THR A 166 6.15 -2.33 -23.15
CA THR A 166 6.03 -1.00 -22.54
C THR A 166 6.40 -1.05 -21.06
N LEU A 167 7.16 -0.05 -20.63
CA LEU A 167 7.52 0.20 -19.24
C LEU A 167 7.29 1.68 -18.94
N HIS A 168 6.56 1.97 -17.87
CA HIS A 168 6.38 3.33 -17.39
C HIS A 168 7.43 3.65 -16.34
N PRO A 169 8.25 4.72 -16.47
CA PRO A 169 9.26 5.06 -15.48
C PRO A 169 8.70 5.24 -14.06
N LEU A 170 7.44 5.64 -13.92
CA LEU A 170 6.73 5.72 -12.64
C LEU A 170 6.67 4.37 -11.89
N VAL A 171 6.69 3.24 -12.58
CA VAL A 171 6.68 1.93 -11.92
C VAL A 171 7.95 1.68 -11.12
N LEU A 172 9.05 2.33 -11.50
CA LEU A 172 10.30 2.22 -10.75
C LEU A 172 10.18 2.83 -9.34
N LEU A 173 9.27 3.79 -9.12
CA LEU A 173 8.97 4.28 -7.78
C LEU A 173 8.28 3.22 -6.92
N PHE A 174 7.42 2.39 -7.52
CA PHE A 174 6.83 1.22 -6.85
C PHE A 174 7.89 0.15 -6.56
N ALA A 175 8.82 -0.10 -7.51
CA ALA A 175 9.96 -0.99 -7.27
C ALA A 175 10.85 -0.48 -6.12
N LEU A 176 11.15 0.81 -6.10
CA LEU A 176 11.95 1.46 -5.07
C LEU A 176 11.24 1.39 -3.71
N SER A 177 9.95 1.75 -3.66
CA SER A 177 9.15 1.68 -2.44
C SER A 177 9.08 0.25 -1.91
N GLY A 178 8.79 -0.74 -2.76
CA GLY A 178 8.76 -2.16 -2.37
C GLY A 178 10.11 -2.65 -1.86
N SER A 179 11.19 -2.28 -2.55
CA SER A 179 12.56 -2.58 -2.13
C SER A 179 12.86 -1.97 -0.76
N LEU A 180 12.46 -0.72 -0.50
CA LEU A 180 12.62 -0.05 0.79
C LEU A 180 11.78 -0.69 1.92
N MET A 181 10.66 -1.35 1.60
CA MET A 181 9.85 -2.10 2.58
C MET A 181 10.53 -3.40 3.02
N ILE A 182 11.25 -4.08 2.12
CA ILE A 182 12.01 -5.30 2.42
C ILE A 182 13.40 -4.98 2.97
N SER A 183 13.97 -3.83 2.58
CA SER A 183 15.35 -3.46 2.84
C SER A 183 15.63 -3.35 4.34
N ARG A 184 16.71 -4.01 4.78
CA ARG A 184 17.23 -3.95 6.15
C ARG A 184 17.99 -2.64 6.43
N ILE A 185 17.57 -1.51 5.86
CA ILE A 185 18.20 -0.21 6.16
C ILE A 185 17.81 0.17 7.58
N ARG A 186 18.80 0.07 8.48
CA ARG A 186 18.71 0.49 9.88
C ARG A 186 18.70 2.02 9.91
N ILE A 187 17.56 2.62 10.22
CA ILE A 187 17.48 4.08 10.46
C ILE A 187 17.80 4.33 11.94
N PRO A 188 18.95 4.94 12.28
CA PRO A 188 19.26 5.33 13.66
C PRO A 188 18.37 6.51 14.10
N LYS A 189 17.88 6.48 15.33
CA LYS A 189 17.06 7.55 15.91
C LYS A 189 17.93 8.80 16.21
N PRO A 190 17.42 10.03 16.00
CA PRO A 190 17.91 11.21 16.71
C PRO A 190 17.54 11.15 18.20
#